data_AF-A0FDQ3-F1
#
_entry.id   AF-A0FDQ3-F1
#
_cell.length_a   1.000
_cell.length_b   1.000
_cell.length_c   1.000
_cell.angle_alpha   90.00
_cell.angle_beta   90.00
_cell.angle_gamma   90.00
#
_symmetry.space_group_name_H-M   'P 1'
#
loop_
_entity.id
_entity.type
_entity.pdbx_description
1 polymer ?
#
loop_
_entity_poly.entity_id
_entity_poly.type
_entity_poly.pdbx_seq_one_letter_code
_entity_poly.pdbx_strand_id
1 'polypeptide(L)'
;MNTINFQTFVNSFQNRLEPPVRQHLKNVYATLMMTCVSASAGVYVDMFTRFQAGFLSAIVGAGLMLMLIATPDNGKNTNLRLGYLLGFGLTSGMSMGPLLEYVSVVDPSIIITALLGTTLVFVCFSAAAMLAERGSWLFLGGTLMTLFTSMSLMTLVNLFMQSHFLYQAHLYLVLMLMCGFVLFDTQLIIEKRRMGSKDFVQHALELFIDFIGMFRRLVIILTQKVGTKPPSQA
;
A
#
# COMPACT_ATOMS: atom_id res chain seq x y z
N MET A 1 -14.76 -3.95 33.54
CA MET A 1 -13.97 -4.38 32.36
C MET A 1 -14.86 -4.14 31.15
N ASN A 2 -14.63 -3.04 30.42
CA ASN A 2 -15.50 -2.64 29.30
C ASN A 2 -15.40 -3.69 28.19
N THR A 3 -16.47 -4.44 27.95
CA THR A 3 -16.64 -5.17 26.70
C THR A 3 -16.65 -4.12 25.59
N ILE A 4 -15.54 -3.97 24.87
CA ILE A 4 -15.51 -3.29 23.59
C ILE A 4 -16.50 -4.05 22.72
N ASN A 5 -17.73 -3.53 22.65
CA ASN A 5 -18.83 -4.23 22.05
C ASN A 5 -18.65 -4.05 20.53
N PHE A 6 -18.35 -5.13 19.81
CA PHE A 6 -18.23 -5.10 18.34
C PHE A 6 -19.45 -4.42 17.71
N GLN A 7 -20.62 -4.62 18.33
CA GLN A 7 -21.86 -3.94 17.96
C GLN A 7 -21.76 -2.41 18.05
N THR A 8 -21.12 -1.85 19.08
CA THR A 8 -20.90 -0.40 19.22
C THR A 8 -19.99 0.12 18.11
N PHE A 9 -18.91 -0.59 17.78
CA PHE A 9 -18.02 -0.22 16.67
C PHE A 9 -18.77 -0.23 15.33
N VAL A 10 -19.52 -1.30 15.05
CA VAL A 10 -20.33 -1.41 13.83
C VAL A 10 -21.37 -0.31 13.78
N ASN A 11 -22.06 -0.01 14.89
CA ASN A 11 -23.05 1.07 14.95
C ASN A 11 -22.41 2.44 14.69
N SER A 12 -21.24 2.72 15.28
CA SER A 12 -20.50 3.97 15.02
C SER A 12 -20.12 4.08 13.54
N PHE A 13 -19.59 3.01 12.95
CA PHE A 13 -19.28 2.97 11.52
C PHE A 13 -20.52 3.19 10.65
N GLN A 14 -21.64 2.56 11.04
CA GLN A 14 -22.90 2.67 10.31
C GLN A 14 -23.51 4.07 10.36
N ASN A 15 -23.35 4.76 11.49
CA ASN A 15 -23.88 6.11 11.70
C ASN A 15 -22.99 7.20 11.10
N ARG A 16 -21.68 6.94 10.94
CA ARG A 16 -20.71 7.91 10.40
C ARG A 16 -20.63 7.92 8.87
N LEU A 17 -20.95 6.80 8.21
CA LEU A 17 -20.83 6.66 6.76
C LEU A 17 -22.18 6.40 6.09
N GLU A 18 -22.49 7.23 5.12
CA GLU A 18 -23.69 7.11 4.29
C GLU A 18 -23.69 5.77 3.53
N PRO A 19 -24.85 5.14 3.32
CA PRO A 19 -24.95 3.88 2.55
C PRO A 19 -24.20 3.87 1.21
N PRO A 20 -24.27 4.91 0.34
CA PRO A 20 -23.55 4.92 -0.93
C PRO A 20 -22.03 5.02 -0.78
N VAL A 21 -21.53 5.61 0.30
CA VAL A 21 -20.10 5.67 0.61
C VAL A 21 -19.61 4.31 1.10
N ARG A 22 -20.39 3.66 1.98
CA ARG A 22 -20.07 2.32 2.49
C ARG A 22 -20.00 1.29 1.37
N GLN A 23 -20.94 1.29 0.44
CA GLN A 23 -20.92 0.37 -0.69
C GLN A 23 -19.73 0.62 -1.61
N HIS A 24 -19.37 1.88 -1.82
CA HIS A 24 -18.20 2.25 -2.60
C HIS A 24 -16.90 1.77 -1.94
N LEU A 25 -16.73 2.01 -0.63
CA LEU A 25 -15.58 1.50 0.12
C LEU A 25 -15.49 -0.03 0.05
N LYS A 26 -16.60 -0.76 0.20
CA LYS A 26 -16.58 -2.22 0.01
C LYS A 26 -16.00 -2.63 -1.34
N ASN A 27 -16.40 -1.97 -2.43
CA ASN A 27 -15.86 -2.25 -3.76
C ASN A 27 -14.37 -1.89 -3.87
N VAL A 28 -13.94 -0.77 -3.26
CA VAL A 28 -12.54 -0.34 -3.22
C VAL A 28 -11.67 -1.39 -2.50
N TYR A 29 -12.04 -1.78 -1.27
CA TYR A 29 -11.25 -2.74 -0.49
C TYR A 29 -11.31 -4.17 -1.06
N ALA A 30 -12.43 -4.57 -1.67
CA ALA A 30 -12.50 -5.84 -2.40
C ALA A 30 -11.56 -5.84 -3.61
N THR A 31 -11.52 -4.72 -4.35
CA THR A 31 -10.61 -4.56 -5.49
C THR A 31 -9.16 -4.53 -5.06
N LEU A 32 -8.83 -3.83 -3.97
CA LEU A 32 -7.52 -3.85 -3.34
C LEU A 32 -7.08 -5.28 -3.00
N MET A 33 -7.95 -6.09 -2.39
CA MET A 33 -7.65 -7.48 -2.06
C MET A 33 -7.37 -8.32 -3.32
N MET A 34 -8.15 -8.15 -4.39
CA MET A 34 -7.89 -8.81 -5.67
C MET A 34 -6.53 -8.40 -6.25
N THR A 35 -6.15 -7.13 -6.15
CA THR A 35 -4.84 -6.63 -6.58
C THR A 35 -3.70 -7.21 -5.74
N CYS A 36 -3.88 -7.36 -4.41
CA CYS A 36 -2.91 -8.02 -3.54
C CYS A 36 -2.72 -9.50 -3.88
N VAL A 37 -3.80 -10.22 -4.20
CA VAL A 37 -3.74 -11.61 -4.69
C VAL A 37 -2.99 -11.67 -6.02
N SER A 38 -3.28 -10.73 -6.93
CA SER A 38 -2.57 -10.61 -8.20
C SER A 38 -1.07 -10.33 -8.02
N ALA A 39 -0.70 -9.45 -7.08
CA ALA A 39 0.69 -9.20 -6.72
C ALA A 39 1.37 -10.44 -6.13
N SER A 40 0.66 -11.20 -5.30
CA SER A 40 1.17 -12.47 -4.75
C SER A 40 1.43 -13.50 -5.86
N ALA A 41 0.55 -13.59 -6.86
CA ALA A 41 0.77 -14.39 -8.05
C ALA A 41 2.00 -13.90 -8.85
N GLY A 42 2.18 -12.58 -8.95
CA GLY A 42 3.36 -11.97 -9.58
C GLY A 42 4.68 -12.37 -8.92
N VAL A 43 4.75 -12.33 -7.59
CA VAL A 43 5.91 -12.82 -6.82
C VAL A 43 6.20 -14.28 -7.15
N TYR A 44 5.17 -15.13 -7.11
CA TYR A 44 5.30 -16.56 -7.40
C TYR A 44 5.82 -16.82 -8.83
N VAL A 45 5.28 -16.10 -9.83
CA VAL A 45 5.73 -16.21 -11.23
C VAL A 45 7.19 -15.82 -11.38
N ASP A 46 7.63 -14.71 -10.78
CA ASP A 46 9.03 -14.28 -10.88
C ASP A 46 9.98 -15.29 -10.22
N MET A 47 9.64 -15.80 -9.03
CA MET A 47 10.43 -16.81 -8.34
C MET A 47 10.54 -18.13 -9.12
N PHE A 48 9.46 -18.56 -9.79
CA PHE A 48 9.46 -19.79 -10.58
C PHE A 48 10.22 -19.64 -11.90
N THR A 49 10.00 -18.54 -12.60
CA THR A 49 10.61 -18.30 -13.91
C THR A 49 12.07 -17.83 -13.82
N ARG A 50 12.52 -17.39 -12.64
CA ARG A 50 13.83 -16.75 -12.42
C ARG A 50 14.14 -15.67 -13.45
N PHE A 51 13.10 -15.02 -13.97
CA PHE A 51 13.23 -14.07 -15.07
C PHE A 51 14.02 -12.82 -14.64
N GLN A 52 14.25 -12.63 -13.33
CA GLN A 52 14.86 -11.46 -12.73
C GLN A 52 14.26 -10.20 -13.35
N ALA A 53 12.93 -10.19 -13.52
CA ALA A 53 12.22 -9.22 -14.33
C ALA A 53 12.23 -7.82 -13.70
N GLY A 54 12.92 -7.62 -12.57
CA GLY A 54 12.72 -6.50 -11.63
C GLY A 54 12.55 -5.15 -12.31
N PHE A 55 13.44 -4.77 -13.22
CA PHE A 55 13.37 -3.50 -13.93
C PHE A 55 12.30 -3.47 -15.05
N LEU A 56 12.20 -4.55 -15.82
CA LEU A 56 11.29 -4.64 -16.96
C LEU A 56 9.82 -4.70 -16.50
N SER A 57 9.55 -5.45 -15.43
CA SER A 57 8.26 -5.49 -14.72
C SER A 57 7.90 -4.13 -14.12
N ALA A 58 8.86 -3.37 -13.59
CA ALA A 58 8.62 -2.02 -13.12
C ALA A 58 8.20 -1.05 -14.25
N ILE A 59 8.84 -1.14 -15.44
CA ILE A 59 8.46 -0.33 -16.61
C ILE A 59 7.06 -0.70 -17.10
N VAL A 60 6.77 -2.00 -17.25
CA VAL A 60 5.44 -2.47 -17.66
C VAL A 60 4.38 -2.05 -16.64
N GLY A 61 4.67 -2.20 -15.35
CA GLY A 61 3.80 -1.75 -14.27
C GLY A 61 3.51 -0.25 -14.34
N ALA A 62 4.55 0.58 -14.51
CA ALA A 62 4.36 2.02 -14.69
C ALA A 62 3.48 2.35 -15.90
N GLY A 63 3.68 1.63 -17.02
CA GLY A 63 2.82 1.75 -18.20
C GLY A 63 1.36 1.41 -17.92
N LEU A 64 1.09 0.31 -17.22
CA LEU A 64 -0.27 -0.12 -16.86
C LEU A 64 -0.95 0.86 -15.89
N MET A 65 -0.20 1.38 -14.93
CA MET A 65 -0.67 2.42 -14.01
C MET A 65 -1.04 3.70 -14.78
N LEU A 66 -0.18 4.16 -15.71
CA LEU A 66 -0.46 5.33 -16.53
C LEU A 66 -1.67 5.10 -17.45
N MET A 67 -1.81 3.93 -18.06
CA MET A 67 -2.97 3.57 -18.87
C MET A 67 -4.27 3.59 -18.05
N LEU A 68 -4.23 3.13 -16.80
CA LEU A 68 -5.38 3.21 -15.89
C LEU A 68 -5.73 4.67 -15.59
N ILE A 69 -4.75 5.53 -15.26
CA ILE A 69 -4.99 6.94 -14.96
C ILE A 69 -5.49 7.70 -16.20
N ALA A 70 -4.96 7.40 -17.38
CA ALA A 70 -5.31 8.07 -18.64
C ALA A 70 -6.69 7.66 -19.19
N THR A 71 -7.18 6.47 -18.85
CA THR A 71 -8.50 6.00 -19.30
C THR A 71 -9.60 6.54 -18.39
N PRO A 72 -10.52 7.43 -18.79
CA PRO A 72 -11.55 7.94 -17.89
C PRO A 72 -12.56 6.86 -17.45
N ASP A 73 -13.10 6.98 -16.23
CA ASP A 73 -14.19 6.12 -15.76
C ASP A 73 -15.54 6.53 -16.38
N ASN A 74 -15.97 5.73 -17.36
CA ASN A 74 -17.25 5.91 -18.05
C ASN A 74 -18.24 4.77 -17.72
N GLY A 75 -17.97 3.93 -16.70
CA GLY A 75 -18.77 2.76 -16.33
C GLY A 75 -18.74 1.57 -17.31
N LYS A 76 -18.52 1.80 -18.61
CA LYS A 76 -18.32 0.73 -19.62
C LYS A 76 -16.91 0.16 -19.60
N ASN A 77 -15.93 0.99 -19.23
CA ASN A 77 -14.51 0.64 -19.26
C ASN A 77 -14.02 0.02 -17.96
N THR A 78 -14.90 -0.27 -17.01
CA THR A 78 -14.53 -0.76 -15.67
C THR A 78 -13.75 -2.08 -15.74
N ASN A 79 -14.17 -3.03 -16.59
CA ASN A 79 -13.46 -4.30 -16.76
C ASN A 79 -12.05 -4.11 -17.34
N LEU A 80 -11.90 -3.20 -18.29
CA LEU A 80 -10.59 -2.86 -18.88
C LEU A 80 -9.68 -2.23 -17.82
N ARG A 81 -10.20 -1.27 -17.04
CA ARG A 81 -9.47 -0.61 -15.94
C ARG A 81 -9.07 -1.61 -14.85
N LEU A 82 -9.96 -2.54 -14.50
CA LEU A 82 -9.65 -3.65 -13.60
C LEU A 82 -8.52 -4.52 -14.16
N GLY A 83 -8.54 -4.82 -15.46
CA GLY A 83 -7.44 -5.52 -16.13
C GLY A 83 -6.10 -4.78 -15.99
N TYR A 84 -6.08 -3.47 -16.20
CA TYR A 84 -4.87 -2.65 -15.97
C TYR A 84 -4.42 -2.68 -14.51
N LEU A 85 -5.35 -2.60 -13.55
CA LEU A 85 -5.03 -2.64 -12.13
C LEU A 85 -4.46 -3.99 -11.70
N LEU A 86 -5.08 -5.09 -12.13
CA LEU A 86 -4.59 -6.44 -11.82
C LEU A 86 -3.24 -6.69 -12.50
N GLY A 87 -3.06 -6.27 -13.75
CA GLY A 87 -1.76 -6.33 -14.42
C GLY A 87 -0.69 -5.51 -13.69
N PHE A 88 -1.05 -4.32 -13.20
CA PHE A 88 -0.17 -3.50 -12.35
C PHE A 88 0.16 -4.22 -11.03
N GLY A 89 -0.82 -4.85 -10.39
CA GLY A 89 -0.62 -5.67 -9.19
C GLY A 89 0.38 -6.80 -9.44
N LEU A 90 0.15 -7.60 -10.47
CA LEU A 90 1.02 -8.71 -10.89
C LEU A 90 2.46 -8.24 -11.15
N THR A 91 2.63 -7.22 -11.99
CA THR A 91 3.96 -6.69 -12.32
C THR A 91 4.66 -6.04 -11.13
N SER A 92 3.91 -5.39 -10.24
CA SER A 92 4.44 -4.88 -8.97
C SER A 92 4.95 -6.02 -8.09
N GLY A 93 4.21 -7.12 -8.01
CA GLY A 93 4.64 -8.35 -7.34
C GLY A 93 5.93 -8.94 -7.93
N MET A 94 5.99 -9.08 -9.26
CA MET A 94 7.20 -9.53 -9.96
C MET A 94 8.41 -8.63 -9.66
N SER A 95 8.21 -7.32 -9.61
CA SER A 95 9.29 -6.36 -9.29
C SER A 95 9.86 -6.53 -7.87
N MET A 96 9.09 -7.13 -6.96
CA MET A 96 9.49 -7.46 -5.60
C MET A 96 10.11 -8.86 -5.48
N GLY A 97 10.02 -9.69 -6.53
CA GLY A 97 10.50 -11.07 -6.55
C GLY A 97 11.94 -11.21 -6.06
N PRO A 98 12.93 -10.46 -6.59
CA PRO A 98 14.32 -10.56 -6.14
C PRO A 98 14.52 -10.19 -4.65
N LEU A 99 13.75 -9.23 -4.14
CA LEU A 99 13.79 -8.86 -2.72
C LEU A 99 13.25 -10.00 -1.86
N LEU A 100 12.12 -10.59 -2.24
CA LEU A 100 11.49 -11.68 -1.48
C LEU A 100 12.26 -12.99 -1.61
N GLU A 101 12.90 -13.25 -2.74
CA GLU A 101 13.83 -14.35 -2.92
C GLU A 101 15.02 -14.21 -1.95
N TYR A 102 15.64 -13.02 -1.87
CA TYR A 102 16.69 -12.75 -0.90
C TYR A 102 16.21 -12.99 0.55
N VAL A 103 15.04 -12.46 0.91
CA VAL A 103 14.46 -12.64 2.25
C VAL A 103 14.17 -14.11 2.54
N SER A 104 13.73 -14.87 1.55
CA SER A 104 13.44 -16.31 1.72
C SER A 104 14.67 -17.13 2.06
N VAL A 105 15.86 -16.71 1.63
CA VAL A 105 17.15 -17.31 1.99
C VAL A 105 17.60 -16.89 3.38
N VAL A 106 17.30 -15.65 3.80
CA VAL A 106 17.65 -15.13 5.13
C VAL A 106 16.75 -15.74 6.21
N ASP A 107 15.45 -15.50 6.12
CA ASP A 107 14.43 -16.06 7.00
C ASP A 107 13.04 -15.88 6.33
N PRO A 108 12.40 -16.98 5.86
CA PRO A 108 11.11 -16.89 5.17
C PRO A 108 9.95 -16.44 6.09
N SER A 109 10.09 -16.56 7.42
CA SER A 109 9.06 -16.12 8.37
C SER A 109 8.85 -14.60 8.36
N ILE A 110 9.87 -13.85 7.92
CA ILE A 110 9.83 -12.39 7.78
C ILE A 110 8.74 -11.96 6.79
N ILE A 111 8.55 -12.70 5.70
CA ILE A 111 7.58 -12.35 4.65
C ILE A 111 6.16 -12.35 5.24
N ILE A 112 5.81 -13.42 5.97
CA ILE A 112 4.49 -13.55 6.61
C ILE A 112 4.34 -12.50 7.73
N THR A 113 5.37 -12.31 8.55
CA THR A 113 5.35 -11.33 9.64
C THR A 113 5.17 -9.90 9.12
N ALA A 114 5.88 -9.54 8.06
CA ALA A 114 5.74 -8.24 7.40
C ALA A 114 4.33 -8.08 6.82
N LEU A 115 3.79 -9.09 6.14
CA LEU A 115 2.44 -9.03 5.57
C LEU A 115 1.36 -8.84 6.63
N LEU A 116 1.43 -9.59 7.73
CA LEU A 116 0.50 -9.46 8.86
C LEU A 116 0.65 -8.09 9.54
N GLY A 117 1.89 -7.63 9.74
CA GLY A 117 2.18 -6.31 10.28
C GLY A 117 1.62 -5.17 9.41
N THR A 118 1.85 -5.23 8.10
CA THR A 118 1.30 -4.26 7.15
C THR A 118 -0.21 -4.28 7.14
N THR A 119 -0.83 -5.47 7.12
CA THR A 119 -2.29 -5.62 7.11
C THR A 119 -2.89 -5.02 8.37
N LEU A 120 -2.32 -5.32 9.55
CA LEU A 120 -2.78 -4.78 10.81
C LEU A 120 -2.69 -3.25 10.85
N VAL A 121 -1.52 -2.70 10.50
CA VAL A 121 -1.29 -1.25 10.45
C VAL A 121 -2.26 -0.59 9.47
N PHE A 122 -2.34 -1.09 8.24
CA PHE A 122 -3.21 -0.57 7.20
C PHE A 122 -4.68 -0.58 7.62
N VAL A 123 -5.18 -1.70 8.16
CA VAL A 123 -6.57 -1.80 8.65
C VAL A 123 -6.83 -0.84 9.80
N CYS A 124 -5.93 -0.72 10.76
CA CYS A 124 -6.07 0.20 11.89
C CYS A 124 -6.12 1.67 11.42
N PHE A 125 -5.21 2.09 10.55
CA PHE A 125 -5.19 3.46 10.02
C PHE A 125 -6.38 3.73 9.09
N SER A 126 -6.77 2.80 8.22
CA SER A 126 -7.99 2.92 7.42
C SER A 126 -9.25 3.03 8.29
N ALA A 127 -9.38 2.21 9.34
CA ALA A 127 -10.51 2.28 10.26
C ALA A 127 -10.53 3.60 11.05
N ALA A 128 -9.37 4.06 11.51
CA ALA A 128 -9.23 5.35 12.18
C ALA A 128 -9.64 6.51 11.25
N ALA A 129 -9.24 6.46 9.98
CA ALA A 129 -9.71 7.39 8.97
C ALA A 129 -11.23 7.31 8.80
N MET A 130 -11.82 6.13 8.59
CA MET A 130 -13.27 5.98 8.38
C MET A 130 -14.14 6.47 9.55
N LEU A 131 -13.63 6.39 10.78
CA LEU A 131 -14.34 6.82 11.98
C LEU A 131 -14.08 8.27 12.37
N ALA A 132 -13.06 8.90 11.79
CA ALA A 132 -12.73 10.28 12.06
C ALA A 132 -13.80 11.25 11.52
N GLU A 133 -13.79 12.46 12.05
CA GLU A 133 -14.63 13.53 11.56
C GLU A 133 -14.34 13.84 10.09
N ARG A 134 -15.38 14.24 9.37
CA ARG A 134 -15.31 14.46 7.93
C ARG A 134 -14.20 15.46 7.60
N GLY A 135 -13.24 15.03 6.78
CA GLY A 135 -12.19 15.90 6.25
C GLY A 135 -11.09 16.24 7.26
N SER A 136 -11.11 15.69 8.49
CA SER A 136 -10.12 16.02 9.52
C SER A 136 -8.69 15.71 9.07
N TRP A 137 -8.52 14.61 8.33
CA TRP A 137 -7.21 14.19 7.81
C TRP A 137 -6.84 14.85 6.47
N LEU A 138 -7.78 15.50 5.77
CA LEU A 138 -7.50 16.14 4.47
C LEU A 138 -6.56 17.35 4.62
N PHE A 139 -6.55 18.00 5.80
CA PHE A 139 -5.59 19.06 6.12
C PHE A 139 -4.13 18.59 6.03
N LEU A 140 -3.85 17.30 6.28
CA LEU A 140 -2.50 16.75 6.18
C LEU A 140 -1.99 16.67 4.73
N GLY A 141 -2.84 16.86 3.72
CA GLY A 141 -2.44 16.73 2.32
C GLY A 141 -1.21 17.56 1.97
N GLY A 142 -1.16 18.83 2.39
CA GLY A 142 0.01 19.69 2.17
C GLY A 142 1.28 19.14 2.82
N THR A 143 1.19 18.77 4.10
CA THR A 143 2.33 18.21 4.86
C THR A 143 2.82 16.89 4.28
N LEU A 144 1.92 15.97 3.93
CA LEU A 144 2.28 14.67 3.35
C LEU A 144 2.96 14.83 2.00
N MET A 145 2.47 15.73 1.14
CA MET A 145 3.10 16.00 -0.16
C MET A 145 4.49 16.63 -0.01
N THR A 146 4.68 17.55 0.94
CA THR A 146 6.00 18.10 1.26
C THR A 146 6.95 17.02 1.76
N LEU A 147 6.50 16.17 2.69
CA LEU A 147 7.31 15.07 3.21
C LEU A 147 7.67 14.06 2.12
N PHE A 148 6.72 13.68 1.25
CA PHE A 148 6.96 12.79 0.12
C PHE A 148 8.02 13.35 -0.85
N THR A 149 7.91 14.65 -1.18
CA THR A 149 8.88 15.33 -2.04
C THR A 149 10.26 15.40 -1.35
N SER A 150 10.29 15.72 -0.06
CA SER A 150 11.53 15.75 0.74
C SER A 150 12.20 14.38 0.81
N MET A 151 11.43 13.30 1.02
CA MET A 151 11.96 11.93 1.02
C MET A 151 12.50 11.55 -0.36
N SER A 152 11.85 11.98 -1.44
CA SER A 152 12.33 11.76 -2.81
C SER A 152 13.67 12.46 -3.07
N LEU A 153 13.82 13.70 -2.60
CA LEU A 153 15.10 14.42 -2.64
C LEU A 153 16.18 13.74 -1.78
N MET A 154 15.81 13.24 -0.60
CA MET A 154 16.73 12.51 0.29
C MET A 154 17.30 11.26 -0.39
N THR A 155 16.50 10.54 -1.19
CA THR A 155 16.99 9.41 -2.00
C THR A 155 18.02 9.85 -3.03
N LEU A 156 17.80 10.98 -3.71
CA LEU A 156 18.76 11.54 -4.68
C LEU A 156 20.06 11.97 -4.00
N VAL A 157 19.97 12.64 -2.85
CA VAL A 157 21.16 13.04 -2.07
C VAL A 157 21.93 11.81 -1.59
N ASN A 158 21.23 10.78 -1.09
CA ASN A 158 21.85 9.57 -0.60
C ASN A 158 22.52 8.74 -1.71
N LEU A 159 22.14 8.92 -2.98
CA LEU A 159 22.82 8.32 -4.13
C LEU A 159 24.26 8.82 -4.25
N PHE A 160 24.51 10.10 -3.96
CA PHE A 160 25.86 10.70 -3.98
C PHE A 160 26.62 10.51 -2.67
N MET A 161 25.93 10.57 -1.52
CA MET A 161 26.57 10.47 -0.20
C MET A 161 26.79 9.05 0.29
N GLN A 162 25.99 8.08 -0.15
CA GLN A 162 26.03 6.66 0.26
C GLN A 162 26.05 6.47 1.79
N SER A 163 25.28 7.26 2.54
CA SER A 163 25.28 7.21 3.99
C SER A 163 24.33 6.14 4.55
N HIS A 164 24.86 5.23 5.36
CA HIS A 164 24.05 4.22 6.04
C HIS A 164 23.02 4.84 6.99
N PHE A 165 23.38 5.92 7.68
CA PHE A 165 22.45 6.61 8.59
C PHE A 165 21.27 7.23 7.84
N LEU A 166 21.53 7.91 6.71
CA LEU A 166 20.47 8.49 5.88
C LEU A 166 19.55 7.39 5.31
N TYR A 167 20.12 6.27 4.89
CA TYR A 167 19.34 5.13 4.42
C TYR A 167 18.40 4.57 5.50
N GLN A 168 18.91 4.38 6.73
CA GLN A 168 18.09 3.92 7.85
C GLN A 168 16.98 4.92 8.21
N ALA A 169 17.33 6.21 8.37
CA ALA A 169 16.35 7.24 8.65
C ALA A 169 15.27 7.30 7.54
N HIS A 170 15.67 7.22 6.28
CA HIS A 170 14.76 7.22 5.13
C HIS A 170 13.77 6.04 5.19
N LEU A 171 14.23 4.82 5.54
CA LEU A 171 13.34 3.65 5.64
C LEU A 171 12.21 3.85 6.67
N TYR A 172 12.54 4.33 7.87
CA TYR A 172 11.54 4.54 8.93
C TYR A 172 10.65 5.75 8.64
N LEU A 173 11.20 6.84 8.10
CA LEU A 173 10.44 8.04 7.74
C LEU A 173 9.45 7.75 6.61
N VAL A 174 9.85 6.99 5.59
CA VAL A 174 8.93 6.58 4.52
C VAL A 174 7.85 5.64 5.04
N LEU A 175 8.17 4.71 5.95
CA LEU A 175 7.14 3.87 6.57
C LEU A 175 6.09 4.70 7.34
N MET A 176 6.55 5.67 8.14
CA MET A 176 5.66 6.60 8.85
C MET A 176 4.82 7.43 7.88
N LEU A 177 5.44 7.92 6.81
CA LEU A 177 4.76 8.68 5.76
C LEU A 177 3.65 7.87 5.09
N MET A 178 3.91 6.60 4.75
CA MET A 178 2.89 5.72 4.16
C MET A 178 1.71 5.48 5.12
N CYS A 179 1.95 5.38 6.44
CA CYS A 179 0.86 5.32 7.42
C CYS A 179 -0.02 6.60 7.37
N GLY A 180 0.63 7.76 7.18
CA GLY A 180 -0.05 9.04 6.97
C GLY A 180 -0.85 9.09 5.66
N PHE A 181 -0.30 8.55 4.57
CA PHE A 181 -1.03 8.43 3.30
C PHE A 181 -2.26 7.54 3.42
N VAL A 182 -2.20 6.39 4.11
CA VAL A 182 -3.37 5.54 4.33
C VAL A 182 -4.51 6.31 5.01
N LEU A 183 -4.20 7.15 6.01
CA LEU A 183 -5.20 8.01 6.66
C LEU A 183 -5.81 9.01 5.68
N PHE A 184 -4.95 9.71 4.95
CA PHE A 184 -5.31 10.74 4.00
C PHE A 184 -6.12 10.17 2.83
N ASP A 185 -5.64 9.12 2.17
CA ASP A 185 -6.26 8.48 1.01
C ASP A 185 -7.59 7.86 1.38
N THR A 186 -7.70 7.19 2.53
CA THR A 186 -8.99 6.64 2.98
C THR A 186 -10.04 7.75 3.16
N GLN A 187 -9.66 8.88 3.76
CA GLN A 187 -10.55 10.05 3.89
C GLN A 187 -10.83 10.73 2.55
N LEU A 188 -9.83 10.83 1.67
CA LEU A 188 -9.97 11.41 0.36
C LEU A 188 -10.91 10.59 -0.52
N ILE A 189 -10.87 9.26 -0.45
CA ILE A 189 -11.79 8.36 -1.16
C ILE A 189 -13.23 8.58 -0.69
N ILE A 190 -13.44 8.73 0.62
CA ILE A 190 -14.75 9.04 1.20
C ILE A 190 -15.27 10.37 0.64
N GLU A 191 -14.44 11.41 0.62
CA GLU A 191 -14.85 12.73 0.14
C GLU A 191 -15.04 12.77 -1.37
N LYS A 192 -14.15 12.16 -2.16
CA LYS A 192 -14.30 11.96 -3.62
C LYS A 192 -15.63 11.27 -3.93
N ARG A 193 -16.01 10.26 -3.14
CA ARG A 193 -17.30 9.57 -3.30
C ARG A 193 -18.49 10.48 -3.01
N ARG A 194 -18.41 11.30 -1.96
CA ARG A 194 -19.45 12.31 -1.63
C ARG A 194 -19.59 13.37 -2.71
N MET A 195 -18.49 13.73 -3.39
CA MET A 195 -18.47 14.61 -4.55
C MET A 195 -18.97 13.93 -5.85
N GLY A 196 -19.41 12.67 -5.78
CA GLY A 196 -20.03 11.96 -6.90
C GLY A 196 -19.12 11.00 -7.67
N SER A 197 -17.83 10.89 -7.31
CA SER A 197 -16.92 9.94 -7.95
C SER A 197 -17.40 8.49 -7.76
N LYS A 198 -17.40 7.70 -8.83
CA LYS A 198 -17.79 6.27 -8.82
C LYS A 198 -16.59 5.34 -9.06
N ASP A 199 -15.40 5.90 -9.22
CA ASP A 199 -14.22 5.20 -9.70
C ASP A 199 -13.52 4.41 -8.59
N PHE A 200 -14.12 3.30 -8.17
CA PHE A 200 -13.53 2.46 -7.13
C PHE A 200 -12.21 1.81 -7.56
N VAL A 201 -11.93 1.71 -8.87
CA VAL A 201 -10.71 1.10 -9.42
C VAL A 201 -9.51 2.02 -9.18
N GLN A 202 -9.64 3.32 -9.49
CA GLN A 202 -8.57 4.28 -9.20
C GLN A 202 -8.32 4.43 -7.69
N HIS A 203 -9.39 4.47 -6.89
CA HIS A 203 -9.25 4.52 -5.44
C HIS A 203 -8.56 3.26 -4.86
N ALA A 204 -8.81 2.09 -5.45
CA ALA A 204 -8.11 0.86 -5.07
C ALA A 204 -6.64 0.87 -5.49
N LEU A 205 -6.30 1.49 -6.63
CA LEU A 205 -4.93 1.72 -7.06
C LEU A 205 -4.16 2.58 -6.04
N GLU A 206 -4.74 3.71 -5.60
CA GLU A 206 -4.15 4.63 -4.61
C GLU A 206 -3.80 3.84 -3.33
N LEU A 207 -4.78 3.14 -2.74
CA LEU A 207 -4.55 2.32 -1.55
C LEU A 207 -3.59 1.15 -1.74
N PHE A 208 -3.55 0.56 -2.95
CA PHE A 208 -2.63 -0.54 -3.25
C PHE A 208 -1.17 -0.08 -3.25
N ILE A 209 -0.89 1.12 -3.77
CA ILE A 209 0.45 1.73 -3.77
C ILE A 209 0.92 1.96 -2.33
N ASP A 210 0.06 2.47 -1.45
CA ASP A 210 0.35 2.62 -0.03
C ASP A 210 0.64 1.27 0.64
N PHE A 211 -0.22 0.28 0.39
CA PHE A 211 -0.11 -1.05 0.99
C PHE A 211 1.20 -1.74 0.60
N ILE A 212 1.49 -1.85 -0.70
CA ILE A 212 2.71 -2.50 -1.19
C ILE A 212 3.95 -1.69 -0.78
N GLY A 213 3.81 -0.36 -0.70
CA GLY A 213 4.81 0.55 -0.19
C GLY A 213 5.21 0.23 1.24
N MET A 214 4.24 0.10 2.15
CA MET A 214 4.48 -0.29 3.54
C MET A 214 5.05 -1.70 3.68
N PHE A 215 4.48 -2.67 2.95
CA PHE A 215 4.94 -4.05 2.97
C PHE A 215 6.42 -4.15 2.63
N ARG A 216 6.85 -3.51 1.54
CA ARG A 216 8.26 -3.48 1.13
C ARG A 216 9.19 -2.93 2.22
N ARG A 217 8.80 -1.83 2.89
CA ARG A 217 9.63 -1.22 3.95
C ARG A 217 9.69 -2.11 5.19
N LEU A 218 8.56 -2.71 5.59
CA LEU A 218 8.53 -3.63 6.72
C LEU A 218 9.38 -4.88 6.47
N VAL A 219 9.32 -5.46 5.28
CA VAL A 219 10.20 -6.58 4.88
C VAL A 219 11.68 -6.19 5.05
N ILE A 220 12.10 -5.03 4.52
CA ILE A 220 13.50 -4.58 4.60
C ILE A 220 13.92 -4.36 6.07
N ILE A 221 13.09 -3.68 6.87
CA ILE A 221 13.38 -3.41 8.29
C ILE A 221 13.53 -4.70 9.10
N LEU A 222 12.61 -5.65 8.92
CA LEU A 222 12.66 -6.92 9.65
C LEU A 222 13.87 -7.76 9.24
N THR A 223 14.21 -7.77 7.95
CA THR A 223 15.40 -8.46 7.42
C THR A 223 16.70 -7.92 8.03
N GLN A 224 16.83 -6.60 8.14
CA GLN A 224 18.00 -5.98 8.77
C GLN A 224 18.11 -6.30 10.27
N LYS A 225 16.97 -6.40 10.97
CA LYS A 225 16.95 -6.79 12.40
C LYS A 225 17.36 -8.24 12.63
N VAL A 226 17.03 -9.15 11.72
CA VAL A 226 17.48 -10.54 11.82
C VAL A 226 18.98 -10.65 11.54
N GLY A 227 19.48 -9.98 10.50
CA GLY A 227 20.90 -9.98 10.16
C GLY A 227 21.83 -9.34 11.21
N THR A 228 21.27 -8.62 12.19
CA THR A 228 22.02 -8.00 13.30
C THR A 228 21.94 -8.79 14.61
N LYS A 229 21.17 -9.89 14.69
CA LYS A 229 21.16 -10.77 15.88
C LYS A 229 22.44 -11.61 15.93
N PRO A 230 23.14 -11.68 17.09
CA PRO A 230 24.27 -12.58 17.25
C PRO A 230 23.83 -14.06 17.17
N PRO A 231 24.69 -14.98 16.71
CA PRO A 231 24.35 -16.38 16.40
C PRO A 231 23.95 -17.26 17.60
N SER A 232 23.65 -16.70 18.77
CA SER A 232 23.35 -17.43 20.00
C SER A 232 21.87 -17.53 20.38
N GLN A 233 20.94 -17.14 19.50
CA GLN A 233 19.49 -17.20 19.78
C GLN A 233 18.64 -17.68 18.58
N ALA A 234 19.09 -18.72 17.89
CA ALA A 234 18.28 -19.50 16.97
C ALA A 234 18.20 -20.95 17.46
#